data_AF-A0A1H7XW60-F1
#
_entry.id   AF-A0A1H7XW60-F1
#
_cell.length_a   1.000
_cell.length_b   1.000
_cell.length_c   1.000
_cell.angle_alpha   90.00
_cell.angle_beta   90.00
_cell.angle_gamma   90.00
#
_symmetry.space_group_name_H-M   'P 1'
#
loop_
_entity.id
_entity.type
_entity.pdbx_description
1 polymer ?
#
loop_
_entity_poly.entity_id
_entity_poly.type
_entity_poly.pdbx_seq_one_letter_code
_entity_poly.pdbx_strand_id
1 'polypeptide(L)'
;MKQRTTPSILLAAGILLIGTTFLFSCAKNNDAAPVDAVDEEEVAEAVTQAVSANSGGVAVTASDAAIMTTNYSAMCGMSKDTAIAHSSIAGAVVTYHADAQWHWMLTCAPAARFDFALTSHLSYDAPRMSSNDSLSATLAVTGLEPAAPNYTMNMSLTRKGSQASKILRKHSFTSTIIVTGTNIAVSKTTYLVQSGTASVTISGATSGGRSFQYAGTLVFTGNKTATLTFASGATYNIQW
;
A
#
# COMPACT_ATOMS: atom_id res chain seq x y z
N MET A 1 47.49 66.82 -67.75
CA MET A 1 47.71 68.09 -67.04
C MET A 1 47.04 67.97 -65.68
N LYS A 2 47.81 68.09 -64.59
CA LYS A 2 47.46 67.82 -63.19
C LYS A 2 46.66 68.99 -62.58
N GLN A 3 45.64 68.68 -61.76
CA GLN A 3 45.23 69.46 -60.58
C GLN A 3 44.32 68.57 -59.72
N ARG A 4 44.78 68.03 -58.57
CA ARG A 4 44.79 68.58 -57.20
C ARG A 4 43.38 68.95 -56.70
N THR A 5 42.84 68.18 -55.74
CA THR A 5 42.74 68.53 -54.30
C THR A 5 41.97 67.45 -53.50
N THR A 6 42.61 66.94 -52.45
CA THR A 6 42.09 66.21 -51.27
C THR A 6 41.50 67.20 -50.23
N PRO A 7 40.95 66.79 -49.05
CA PRO A 7 40.33 65.53 -48.61
C PRO A 7 39.09 65.70 -47.66
N SER A 8 38.58 64.55 -47.19
CA SER A 8 38.07 64.28 -45.82
C SER A 8 36.60 64.57 -45.43
N ILE A 9 36.06 63.58 -44.69
CA ILE A 9 35.24 63.67 -43.47
C ILE A 9 33.73 63.26 -43.53
N LEU A 10 33.50 62.11 -42.85
CA LEU A 10 32.41 61.70 -41.92
C LEU A 10 31.01 61.27 -42.40
N LEU A 11 30.62 60.08 -41.86
CA LEU A 11 29.29 59.61 -41.39
C LEU A 11 28.13 59.54 -42.41
N ALA A 12 27.19 58.59 -42.41
CA ALA A 12 26.86 57.43 -41.59
C ALA A 12 25.66 56.70 -42.26
N ALA A 13 25.18 55.66 -41.57
CA ALA A 13 23.89 54.97 -41.70
C ALA A 13 23.83 53.79 -42.67
N GLY A 14 24.15 52.61 -42.12
CA GLY A 14 23.83 51.30 -42.67
C GLY A 14 22.36 50.92 -42.44
N ILE A 15 21.81 50.19 -43.41
CA ILE A 15 20.51 49.52 -43.36
C ILE A 15 20.81 48.03 -43.19
N LEU A 16 20.45 47.47 -42.02
CA LEU A 16 20.60 46.06 -41.70
C LEU A 16 19.31 45.32 -42.11
N LEU A 17 19.42 44.42 -43.11
CA LEU A 17 18.34 43.51 -43.50
C LEU A 17 18.17 42.40 -42.44
N ILE A 18 16.98 42.29 -41.86
CA ILE A 18 16.60 41.21 -40.95
C ILE A 18 16.04 40.05 -41.78
N GLY A 19 16.84 38.98 -41.91
CA GLY A 19 16.42 37.69 -42.45
C GLY A 19 15.79 36.82 -41.37
N THR A 20 14.47 36.64 -41.42
CA THR A 20 13.72 35.71 -40.58
C THR A 20 13.93 34.27 -41.07
N THR A 21 14.76 33.52 -40.35
CA THR A 21 14.87 32.06 -40.47
C THR A 21 13.85 31.40 -39.53
N PHE A 22 12.91 30.67 -40.11
CA PHE A 22 11.99 29.80 -39.38
C PHE A 22 12.78 28.59 -38.84
N LEU A 23 13.06 28.60 -37.53
CA LEU A 23 13.53 27.42 -36.82
C LEU A 23 12.35 26.46 -36.61
N PHE A 24 12.36 25.34 -37.33
CA PHE A 24 11.59 24.16 -36.97
C PHE A 24 12.15 23.60 -35.66
N SER A 25 11.54 23.96 -34.54
CA SER A 25 11.73 23.26 -33.27
C SER A 25 11.01 21.91 -33.38
N CYS A 26 11.78 20.86 -33.65
CA CYS A 26 11.32 19.48 -33.45
C CYS A 26 11.02 19.28 -31.96
N ALA A 27 9.75 19.43 -31.58
CA ALA A 27 9.23 18.82 -30.36
C ALA A 27 9.33 17.30 -30.55
N LYS A 28 10.41 16.71 -30.04
CA LYS A 28 10.48 15.26 -29.86
C LYS A 28 9.59 14.97 -28.66
N ASN A 29 8.30 14.77 -28.90
CA ASN A 29 7.40 14.15 -27.94
C ASN A 29 7.88 12.71 -27.74
N ASN A 30 8.90 12.56 -26.90
CA ASN A 30 9.13 11.31 -26.21
C ASN A 30 8.08 11.28 -25.10
N ASP A 31 6.88 10.83 -25.44
CA ASP A 31 5.92 10.33 -24.45
C ASP A 31 6.51 9.05 -23.85
N ALA A 32 7.54 9.22 -23.02
CA ALA A 32 7.92 8.21 -22.07
C ALA A 32 6.69 7.96 -21.20
N ALA A 33 6.33 6.70 -21.00
CA ALA A 33 5.32 6.33 -20.01
C ALA A 33 5.61 7.10 -18.71
N PRO A 34 4.58 7.62 -18.00
CA PRO A 34 4.80 8.35 -16.77
C PRO A 34 5.68 7.51 -15.86
N VAL A 35 6.90 7.99 -15.56
CA VAL A 35 7.73 7.36 -14.54
C VAL A 35 6.99 7.61 -13.23
N ASP A 36 6.51 6.54 -12.62
CA ASP A 36 5.82 6.62 -11.34
C ASP A 36 6.66 7.42 -10.35
N ALA A 37 5.95 8.19 -9.52
CA ALA A 37 6.60 9.10 -8.58
C ALA A 37 7.38 8.36 -7.48
N VAL A 38 7.05 7.10 -7.23
CA VAL A 38 7.65 6.22 -6.22
C VAL A 38 7.96 4.90 -6.92
N ASP A 39 9.13 4.32 -6.66
CA ASP A 39 9.52 3.06 -7.32
C ASP A 39 8.67 1.89 -6.81
N GLU A 40 8.34 0.94 -7.69
CA GLU A 40 7.51 -0.24 -7.35
C GLU A 40 8.07 -1.04 -6.17
N GLU A 41 9.39 -1.08 -5.97
CA GLU A 41 10.01 -1.74 -4.82
C GLU A 41 9.74 -1.02 -3.48
N GLU A 42 9.67 0.32 -3.47
CA GLU A 42 9.27 1.07 -2.27
C GLU A 42 7.79 0.85 -1.94
N VAL A 43 6.97 0.74 -2.99
CA VAL A 43 5.56 0.39 -2.90
C VAL A 43 5.37 -1.05 -2.41
N ALA A 44 6.18 -1.99 -2.89
CA ALA A 44 6.21 -3.38 -2.43
C ALA A 44 6.48 -3.48 -0.93
N GLU A 45 7.39 -2.64 -0.42
CA GLU A 45 7.68 -2.59 1.00
C GLU A 45 6.48 -2.07 1.80
N ALA A 46 5.80 -1.01 1.35
CA ALA A 46 4.59 -0.51 2.00
C ALA A 46 3.48 -1.58 2.05
N VAL A 47 3.28 -2.33 0.96
CA VAL A 47 2.33 -3.46 0.90
C VAL A 47 2.78 -4.60 1.82
N THR A 48 4.07 -4.90 1.88
CA THR A 48 4.64 -5.92 2.79
C THR A 48 4.26 -5.62 4.25
N GLN A 49 4.39 -4.37 4.67
CA GLN A 49 4.02 -3.95 6.02
C GLN A 49 2.48 -3.91 6.23
N ALA A 50 1.69 -3.70 5.17
CA ALA A 50 0.23 -3.83 5.23
C ALA A 50 -0.25 -5.28 5.42
N VAL A 51 0.57 -6.27 5.04
CA VAL A 51 0.25 -7.70 5.13
C VAL A 51 0.83 -8.36 6.39
N SER A 52 2.07 -8.03 6.71
CA SER A 52 2.87 -8.66 7.76
C SER A 52 2.26 -8.54 9.16
N ALA A 53 2.43 -9.59 9.96
CA ALA A 53 2.03 -9.55 11.37
C ALA A 53 2.95 -8.66 12.22
N ASN A 54 4.19 -8.44 11.77
CA ASN A 54 5.19 -7.65 12.52
C ASN A 54 4.96 -6.14 12.44
N SER A 55 3.89 -5.71 11.77
CA SER A 55 3.54 -4.31 11.50
C SER A 55 2.02 -4.07 11.56
N GLY A 56 1.29 -4.93 12.29
CA GLY A 56 -0.16 -4.82 12.49
C GLY A 56 -0.98 -4.99 11.20
N GLY A 57 -0.48 -5.75 10.24
CA GLY A 57 -1.11 -5.95 8.94
C GLY A 57 -2.27 -6.95 8.92
N VAL A 58 -2.63 -7.36 7.71
CA VAL A 58 -3.67 -8.36 7.42
C VAL A 58 -3.53 -9.62 8.28
N ALA A 59 -2.31 -10.12 8.47
CA ALA A 59 -2.09 -11.36 9.22
C ALA A 59 -2.51 -11.26 10.70
N VAL A 60 -2.27 -10.12 11.37
CA VAL A 60 -2.75 -9.88 12.74
C VAL A 60 -4.27 -9.74 12.75
N THR A 61 -4.81 -8.97 11.82
CA THR A 61 -6.26 -8.76 11.70
C THR A 61 -7.02 -10.08 11.54
N ALA A 62 -6.54 -10.98 10.67
CA ALA A 62 -7.13 -12.30 10.47
C ALA A 62 -6.98 -13.20 11.71
N SER A 63 -5.84 -13.13 12.40
CA SER A 63 -5.61 -13.91 13.62
C SER A 63 -6.54 -13.49 14.76
N ASP A 64 -6.69 -12.18 14.98
CA ASP A 64 -7.59 -11.63 16.00
C ASP A 64 -9.05 -12.00 15.73
N ALA A 65 -9.50 -11.88 14.47
CA ALA A 65 -10.83 -12.30 14.07
C ALA A 65 -11.07 -13.80 14.34
N ALA A 66 -10.09 -14.66 14.07
CA ALA A 66 -10.19 -16.10 14.35
C ALA A 66 -10.26 -16.41 15.84
N ILE A 67 -9.47 -15.71 16.66
CA ILE A 67 -9.48 -15.85 18.12
C ILE A 67 -10.84 -15.43 18.67
N MET A 68 -11.35 -14.25 18.26
CA MET A 68 -12.67 -13.76 18.69
C MET A 68 -13.80 -14.70 18.26
N THR A 69 -13.77 -15.17 17.01
CA THR A 69 -14.72 -16.16 16.49
C THR A 69 -14.75 -17.42 17.36
N THR A 70 -13.58 -17.91 17.77
CA THR A 70 -13.46 -19.09 18.64
C THR A 70 -14.07 -18.83 20.01
N ASN A 71 -13.69 -17.74 20.66
CA ASN A 71 -14.11 -17.40 22.02
C ASN A 71 -15.61 -17.09 22.15
N TYR A 72 -16.23 -16.63 21.06
CA TYR A 72 -17.62 -16.17 21.07
C TYR A 72 -18.57 -17.00 20.21
N SER A 73 -18.14 -18.16 19.72
CA SER A 73 -18.93 -19.03 18.82
C SER A 73 -20.31 -19.46 19.37
N ALA A 74 -20.52 -19.43 20.69
CA ALA A 74 -21.80 -19.73 21.34
C ALA A 74 -22.71 -18.50 21.56
N MET A 75 -22.27 -17.30 21.18
CA MET A 75 -22.92 -16.02 21.50
C MET A 75 -23.91 -15.55 20.44
N CYS A 76 -24.79 -16.46 20.02
CA CYS A 76 -25.71 -16.24 18.90
C CYS A 76 -26.54 -14.95 19.04
N GLY A 77 -26.58 -14.13 17.99
CA GLY A 77 -27.38 -12.89 17.95
C GLY A 77 -26.82 -11.74 18.77
N MET A 78 -25.64 -11.90 19.39
CA MET A 78 -25.00 -10.83 20.15
C MET A 78 -24.09 -10.00 19.27
N SER A 79 -24.01 -8.72 19.62
CA SER A 79 -23.04 -7.77 19.10
C SER A 79 -22.27 -7.15 20.27
N LYS A 80 -20.95 -6.99 20.09
CA LYS A 80 -20.08 -6.42 21.11
C LYS A 80 -18.97 -5.59 20.48
N ASP A 81 -18.48 -4.65 21.27
CA ASP A 81 -17.26 -3.91 21.00
C ASP A 81 -16.09 -4.53 21.78
N THR A 82 -14.89 -4.45 21.23
CA THR A 82 -13.66 -4.96 21.87
C THR A 82 -12.49 -4.09 21.46
N ALA A 83 -11.66 -3.70 22.43
CA ALA A 83 -10.40 -3.00 22.18
C ALA A 83 -9.24 -3.98 22.33
N ILE A 84 -8.32 -4.00 21.35
CA ILE A 84 -7.11 -4.83 21.37
C ILE A 84 -5.93 -3.92 21.06
N ALA A 85 -4.90 -3.94 21.91
CA ALA A 85 -3.66 -3.23 21.67
C ALA A 85 -2.55 -4.23 21.35
N HIS A 86 -1.79 -3.96 20.31
CA HIS A 86 -0.62 -4.74 19.90
C HIS A 86 0.64 -3.89 20.00
N SER A 87 1.74 -4.53 20.33
CA SER A 87 3.06 -3.94 20.25
C SER A 87 4.11 -4.99 19.96
N SER A 88 5.19 -4.57 19.29
CA SER A 88 6.38 -5.40 19.14
C SER A 88 6.99 -5.72 20.51
N ILE A 89 7.52 -6.94 20.65
CA ILE A 89 8.36 -7.30 21.80
C ILE A 89 9.61 -6.41 21.87
N ALA A 90 10.15 -6.23 23.07
CA ALA A 90 11.38 -5.46 23.27
C ALA A 90 12.55 -6.08 22.48
N GLY A 91 13.30 -5.24 21.75
CA GLY A 91 14.44 -5.66 20.92
C GLY A 91 14.07 -6.25 19.57
N ALA A 92 12.80 -6.24 19.16
CA ALA A 92 12.39 -6.65 17.83
C ALA A 92 13.03 -5.78 16.73
N VAL A 93 13.34 -6.41 15.59
CA VAL A 93 13.90 -5.72 14.41
C VAL A 93 12.91 -4.73 13.80
N VAL A 94 11.63 -5.06 13.85
CA VAL A 94 10.53 -4.15 13.51
C VAL A 94 9.85 -3.76 14.81
N THR A 95 9.81 -2.46 15.07
CA THR A 95 8.99 -1.94 16.17
C THR A 95 7.64 -1.53 15.63
N TYR A 96 6.57 -1.85 16.33
CA TYR A 96 5.24 -1.39 15.95
C TYR A 96 4.35 -1.25 17.17
N HIS A 97 3.31 -0.44 17.01
CA HIS A 97 2.22 -0.30 17.94
C HIS A 97 0.92 -0.17 17.15
N ALA A 98 -0.14 -0.81 17.62
CA ALA A 98 -1.46 -0.66 17.04
C ALA A 98 -2.53 -0.69 18.14
N ASP A 99 -3.44 0.28 18.10
CA ASP A 99 -4.64 0.30 18.93
C ASP A 99 -5.84 0.00 18.04
N ALA A 100 -6.48 -1.14 18.25
CA ALA A 100 -7.56 -1.64 17.42
C ALA A 100 -8.90 -1.62 18.18
N GLN A 101 -9.89 -0.98 17.58
CA GLN A 101 -11.29 -0.98 18.01
C GLN A 101 -12.09 -1.87 17.08
N TRP A 102 -12.61 -2.96 17.65
CA TRP A 102 -13.41 -3.95 16.95
C TRP A 102 -14.87 -3.82 17.34
N HIS A 103 -15.73 -3.94 16.35
CA HIS A 103 -17.15 -4.23 16.50
C HIS A 103 -17.43 -5.55 15.82
N TRP A 104 -18.22 -6.43 16.45
CA TRP A 104 -18.57 -7.71 15.84
C TRP A 104 -20.00 -8.13 16.16
N MET A 105 -20.54 -8.99 15.30
CA MET A 105 -21.86 -9.61 15.45
C MET A 105 -21.83 -11.07 14.96
N LEU A 106 -22.39 -11.98 15.77
CA LEU A 106 -22.62 -13.36 15.36
C LEU A 106 -24.06 -13.53 14.85
N THR A 107 -24.21 -13.74 13.54
CA THR A 107 -25.46 -14.15 12.91
C THR A 107 -25.52 -15.67 12.83
N CYS A 108 -26.63 -16.32 13.20
CA CYS A 108 -26.72 -17.79 13.21
C CYS A 108 -27.62 -18.38 12.13
N ALA A 109 -28.54 -17.58 11.58
CA ALA A 109 -29.51 -18.02 10.59
C ALA A 109 -29.55 -17.06 9.40
N PRO A 110 -29.74 -17.55 8.16
CA PRO A 110 -29.88 -18.97 7.79
C PRO A 110 -28.55 -19.76 7.81
N ALA A 111 -27.41 -19.08 7.87
CA ALA A 111 -26.10 -19.68 8.02
C ALA A 111 -25.28 -18.90 9.05
N ALA A 112 -24.53 -19.61 9.89
CA ALA A 112 -23.78 -18.99 10.96
C ALA A 112 -22.54 -18.26 10.41
N ARG A 113 -22.39 -16.97 10.74
CA ARG A 113 -21.25 -16.13 10.36
C ARG A 113 -20.97 -15.06 11.39
N PHE A 114 -19.70 -14.70 11.54
CA PHE A 114 -19.31 -13.48 12.22
C PHE A 114 -19.08 -12.37 11.20
N ASP A 115 -19.64 -11.21 11.46
CA ASP A 115 -19.31 -9.97 10.76
C ASP A 115 -18.50 -9.09 11.72
N PHE A 116 -17.33 -8.64 11.28
CA PHE A 116 -16.43 -7.75 12.02
C PHE A 116 -16.27 -6.42 11.28
N ALA A 117 -16.19 -5.35 12.05
CA ALA A 117 -15.67 -4.06 11.62
C ALA A 117 -14.52 -3.65 12.54
N LEU A 118 -13.43 -3.16 11.96
CA LEU A 118 -12.22 -2.75 12.65
C LEU A 118 -11.89 -1.32 12.27
N THR A 119 -11.51 -0.52 13.26
CA THR A 119 -10.73 0.71 13.07
C THR A 119 -9.49 0.66 13.94
N SER A 120 -8.36 1.16 13.44
CA SER A 120 -7.11 1.17 14.22
C SER A 120 -6.21 2.33 13.85
N HIS A 121 -5.49 2.83 14.85
CA HIS A 121 -4.29 3.64 14.65
C HIS A 121 -3.08 2.75 14.83
N LEU A 122 -2.12 2.82 13.92
CA LEU A 122 -0.93 1.99 13.98
C LEU A 122 0.29 2.75 13.48
N SER A 123 1.43 2.47 14.09
CA SER A 123 2.72 2.98 13.63
C SER A 123 3.72 1.84 13.63
N TYR A 124 4.65 1.88 12.68
CA TYR A 124 5.75 0.93 12.65
C TYR A 124 7.04 1.58 12.19
N ASP A 125 8.15 1.04 12.67
CA ASP A 125 9.48 1.33 12.21
C ASP A 125 10.21 0.03 11.86
N ALA A 126 10.32 -0.25 10.56
CA ALA A 126 10.98 -1.43 10.01
C ALA A 126 12.31 -1.04 9.32
N PRO A 127 13.22 -1.99 9.04
CA PRO A 127 14.51 -1.68 8.43
C PRO A 127 14.43 -0.96 7.07
N ARG A 128 13.38 -1.22 6.29
CA ARG A 128 13.21 -0.71 4.92
C ARG A 128 12.15 0.39 4.80
N MET A 129 11.27 0.54 5.79
CA MET A 129 10.15 1.48 5.77
C MET A 129 9.69 1.82 7.18
N SER A 130 9.24 3.03 7.41
CA SER A 130 8.48 3.42 8.60
C SER A 130 7.20 4.11 8.20
N SER A 131 6.16 4.02 9.05
CA SER A 131 4.89 4.69 8.78
C SER A 131 4.11 5.02 10.04
N ASN A 132 3.22 6.00 9.90
CA ASN A 132 2.11 6.24 10.80
C ASN A 132 0.83 6.15 9.97
N ASP A 133 -0.02 5.17 10.31
CA ASP A 133 -1.18 4.79 9.53
C ASP A 133 -2.46 4.76 10.38
N SER A 134 -3.56 4.83 9.66
CA SER A 134 -4.88 4.42 10.09
C SER A 134 -5.31 3.20 9.27
N LEU A 135 -6.09 2.35 9.90
CA LEU A 135 -6.60 1.11 9.33
C LEU A 135 -8.10 1.04 9.55
N SER A 136 -8.84 0.68 8.51
CA SER A 136 -10.23 0.26 8.62
C SER A 136 -10.41 -1.06 7.89
N ALA A 137 -11.12 -2.02 8.48
CA ALA A 137 -11.40 -3.28 7.82
C ALA A 137 -12.81 -3.79 8.10
N THR A 138 -13.35 -4.56 7.16
CA THR A 138 -14.53 -5.40 7.35
C THR A 138 -14.16 -6.84 7.07
N LEU A 139 -14.65 -7.76 7.89
CA LEU A 139 -14.41 -9.19 7.73
C LEU A 139 -15.73 -9.95 7.90
N ALA A 140 -15.95 -10.94 7.05
CA ALA A 140 -17.00 -11.94 7.22
C ALA A 140 -16.34 -13.31 7.39
N VAL A 141 -16.60 -13.96 8.52
CA VAL A 141 -15.99 -15.24 8.91
C VAL A 141 -17.06 -16.34 8.93
N THR A 142 -16.80 -17.41 8.19
CA THR A 142 -17.63 -18.62 8.12
C THR A 142 -16.81 -19.87 8.42
N GLY A 143 -17.40 -21.05 8.24
CA GLY A 143 -16.78 -22.34 8.62
C GLY A 143 -16.78 -22.50 10.13
N LEU A 144 -17.87 -22.14 10.80
CA LEU A 144 -17.97 -22.17 12.26
C LEU A 144 -18.17 -23.57 12.82
N GLU A 145 -18.56 -24.54 11.98
CA GLU A 145 -18.84 -25.92 12.38
C GLU A 145 -17.61 -26.59 13.00
N PRO A 146 -17.77 -27.40 14.08
CA PRO A 146 -16.64 -28.05 14.74
C PRO A 146 -15.79 -28.95 13.83
N ALA A 147 -16.40 -29.52 12.78
CA ALA A 147 -15.72 -30.39 11.82
C ALA A 147 -14.82 -29.64 10.82
N ALA A 148 -14.99 -28.33 10.65
CA ALA A 148 -14.17 -27.55 9.73
C ALA A 148 -12.79 -27.26 10.36
N PRO A 149 -11.67 -27.61 9.69
CA PRO A 149 -10.32 -27.38 10.24
C PRO A 149 -9.90 -25.91 10.23
N ASN A 150 -10.54 -25.10 9.38
CA ASN A 150 -10.24 -23.70 9.16
C ASN A 150 -11.52 -22.87 9.23
N TYR A 151 -11.37 -21.63 9.65
CA TYR A 151 -12.30 -20.56 9.31
C TYR A 151 -12.06 -20.11 7.88
N THR A 152 -13.11 -19.65 7.22
CA THR A 152 -13.04 -19.02 5.90
C THR A 152 -13.37 -17.54 6.05
N MET A 153 -12.45 -16.66 5.65
CA MET A 153 -12.58 -15.22 5.79
C MET A 153 -12.68 -14.52 4.44
N ASN A 154 -13.68 -13.66 4.30
CA ASN A 154 -13.73 -12.63 3.28
C ASN A 154 -13.43 -11.29 3.95
N MET A 155 -12.52 -10.51 3.41
CA MET A 155 -12.05 -9.27 4.05
C MET A 155 -11.86 -8.14 3.06
N SER A 156 -12.16 -6.93 3.49
CA SER A 156 -11.76 -5.70 2.82
C SER A 156 -11.06 -4.81 3.84
N LEU A 157 -9.82 -4.47 3.55
CA LEU A 157 -8.94 -3.71 4.43
C LEU A 157 -8.46 -2.47 3.68
N THR A 158 -8.59 -1.32 4.31
CA THR A 158 -8.06 -0.04 3.82
C THR A 158 -7.10 0.51 4.85
N ARG A 159 -5.83 0.68 4.45
CA ARG A 159 -4.77 1.26 5.26
C ARG A 159 -4.31 2.56 4.63
N LYS A 160 -4.36 3.65 5.39
CA LYS A 160 -3.97 4.99 4.93
C LYS A 160 -2.92 5.56 5.84
N GLY A 161 -1.86 6.12 5.28
CA GLY A 161 -0.87 6.79 6.11
C GLY A 161 0.27 7.41 5.34
N SER A 162 1.32 7.75 6.07
CA SER A 162 2.50 8.44 5.56
C SER A 162 3.73 7.58 5.75
N GLN A 163 4.31 7.15 4.63
CA GLN A 163 5.46 6.28 4.56
C GLN A 163 6.74 7.07 4.37
N ALA A 164 7.80 6.65 5.06
CA ALA A 164 9.17 7.07 4.82
C ALA A 164 10.00 5.85 4.44
N SER A 165 10.35 5.77 3.16
CA SER A 165 11.19 4.71 2.61
C SER A 165 12.63 4.88 3.08
N LYS A 166 13.28 3.76 3.39
CA LYS A 166 14.71 3.70 3.76
C LYS A 166 15.57 3.06 2.67
N ILE A 167 14.94 2.66 1.57
CA ILE A 167 15.56 2.05 0.40
C ILE A 167 15.50 2.99 -0.80
N LEU A 168 16.23 2.67 -1.86
CA LEU A 168 16.24 3.41 -3.12
C LEU A 168 16.41 4.93 -2.90
N ARG A 169 15.49 5.73 -3.45
CA ARG A 169 15.51 7.20 -3.37
C ARG A 169 14.97 7.73 -2.03
N LYS A 170 14.57 6.85 -1.12
CA LYS A 170 14.09 7.17 0.23
C LYS A 170 12.93 8.16 0.20
N HIS A 171 11.97 7.91 -0.68
CA HIS A 171 10.83 8.80 -0.82
C HIS A 171 10.03 8.88 0.48
N SER A 172 9.55 10.08 0.79
CA SER A 172 8.45 10.28 1.72
C SER A 172 7.17 10.48 0.91
N PHE A 173 6.15 9.66 1.18
CA PHE A 173 4.91 9.66 0.43
C PHE A 173 3.72 9.30 1.31
N THR A 174 2.53 9.76 0.94
CA THR A 174 1.28 9.26 1.51
C THR A 174 0.77 8.11 0.66
N SER A 175 0.11 7.12 1.26
CA SER A 175 -0.56 6.05 0.51
C SER A 175 -1.92 5.68 1.08
N THR A 176 -2.76 5.14 0.20
CA THR A 176 -3.95 4.35 0.51
C THR A 176 -3.73 2.96 -0.08
N ILE A 177 -3.63 1.95 0.77
CA ILE A 177 -3.50 0.54 0.42
C ILE A 177 -4.86 -0.13 0.67
N ILE A 178 -5.41 -0.78 -0.34
CA ILE A 178 -6.64 -1.57 -0.23
C ILE A 178 -6.31 -3.03 -0.51
N VAL A 179 -6.65 -3.92 0.43
CA VAL A 179 -6.51 -5.37 0.29
C VAL A 179 -7.89 -5.99 0.37
N THR A 180 -8.29 -6.73 -0.68
CA THR A 180 -9.57 -7.45 -0.70
C THR A 180 -9.32 -8.93 -0.87
N GLY A 181 -9.54 -9.70 0.19
CA GLY A 181 -9.36 -11.15 0.22
C GLY A 181 -10.68 -11.90 0.16
N THR A 182 -10.69 -12.99 -0.59
CA THR A 182 -11.85 -13.89 -0.70
C THR A 182 -11.42 -15.31 -0.37
N ASN A 183 -12.22 -15.99 0.46
CA ASN A 183 -11.98 -17.36 0.91
C ASN A 183 -10.59 -17.58 1.52
N ILE A 184 -10.11 -16.63 2.33
CA ILE A 184 -8.86 -16.77 3.06
C ILE A 184 -9.05 -17.83 4.15
N ALA A 185 -8.27 -18.90 4.10
CA ALA A 185 -8.32 -19.97 5.08
C ALA A 185 -7.46 -19.62 6.30
N VAL A 186 -8.05 -19.67 7.49
CA VAL A 186 -7.36 -19.41 8.77
C VAL A 186 -7.54 -20.61 9.69
N SER A 187 -6.45 -21.15 10.23
CA SER A 187 -6.52 -22.35 11.08
C SER A 187 -7.31 -22.10 12.36
N LYS A 188 -8.21 -23.03 12.72
CA LYS A 188 -8.88 -22.97 14.04
C LYS A 188 -7.95 -23.30 15.20
N THR A 189 -6.83 -23.95 14.93
CA THR A 189 -5.88 -24.41 15.96
C THR A 189 -4.77 -23.39 16.18
N THR A 190 -4.18 -22.87 15.10
CA THR A 190 -3.03 -21.95 15.19
C THR A 190 -3.42 -20.49 15.00
N TYR A 191 -4.64 -20.21 14.51
CA TYR A 191 -5.12 -18.89 14.12
C TYR A 191 -4.32 -18.21 13.00
N LEU A 192 -3.39 -18.94 12.37
CA LEU A 192 -2.57 -18.43 11.27
C LEU A 192 -3.28 -18.60 9.93
N VAL A 193 -3.10 -17.63 9.05
CA VAL A 193 -3.49 -17.71 7.63
C VAL A 193 -2.76 -18.89 6.98
N GLN A 194 -3.52 -19.80 6.38
CA GLN A 194 -3.04 -21.02 5.73
C GLN A 194 -2.97 -20.87 4.21
N SER A 195 -3.95 -20.20 3.61
CA SER A 195 -4.02 -20.00 2.16
C SER A 195 -5.05 -18.94 1.79
N GLY A 196 -5.06 -18.56 0.52
CA GLY A 196 -6.06 -17.68 -0.08
C GLY A 196 -5.43 -16.64 -1.00
N THR A 197 -6.29 -15.89 -1.69
CA THR A 197 -5.86 -14.85 -2.61
C THR A 197 -6.55 -13.54 -2.27
N ALA A 198 -5.81 -12.45 -2.37
CA ALA A 198 -6.33 -11.10 -2.25
C ALA A 198 -5.88 -10.23 -3.42
N SER A 199 -6.74 -9.31 -3.85
CA SER A 199 -6.30 -8.20 -4.69
C SER A 199 -5.70 -7.11 -3.81
N VAL A 200 -4.70 -6.42 -4.33
CA VAL A 200 -4.07 -5.27 -3.68
C VAL A 200 -4.09 -4.10 -4.65
N THR A 201 -4.54 -2.95 -4.18
CA THR A 201 -4.27 -1.67 -4.84
C THR A 201 -3.56 -0.75 -3.86
N ILE A 202 -2.65 0.05 -4.39
CA ILE A 202 -1.98 1.09 -3.64
C ILE A 202 -1.90 2.33 -4.50
N SER A 203 -2.33 3.46 -3.95
CA SER A 203 -2.22 4.76 -4.61
C SER A 203 -1.76 5.81 -3.61
N GLY A 204 -1.17 6.88 -4.11
CA GLY A 204 -0.60 7.88 -3.24
C GLY A 204 0.06 9.03 -4.00
N ALA A 205 0.79 9.85 -3.25
CA ALA A 205 1.59 10.93 -3.79
C ALA A 205 2.84 11.16 -2.94
N THR A 206 3.92 11.53 -3.61
CA THR A 206 5.14 12.04 -2.97
C THR A 206 4.90 13.39 -2.30
N SER A 207 5.80 13.82 -1.42
CA SER A 207 5.79 15.17 -0.83
C SER A 207 5.80 16.30 -1.88
N GLY A 208 6.33 16.04 -3.07
CA GLY A 208 6.31 16.96 -4.21
C GLY A 208 5.00 16.98 -5.01
N GLY A 209 3.97 16.26 -4.56
CA GLY A 209 2.64 16.23 -5.19
C GLY A 209 2.53 15.32 -6.42
N ARG A 210 3.59 14.59 -6.78
CA ARG A 210 3.53 13.62 -7.89
C ARG A 210 2.85 12.33 -7.41
N SER A 211 1.77 11.94 -8.09
CA SER A 211 0.98 10.74 -7.78
C SER A 211 1.60 9.45 -8.32
N PHE A 212 1.22 8.33 -7.73
CA PHE A 212 1.52 6.97 -8.21
C PHE A 212 0.34 6.04 -7.94
N GLN A 213 0.26 4.94 -8.70
CA GLN A 213 -0.72 3.88 -8.47
C GLN A 213 -0.21 2.54 -8.97
N TYR A 214 -0.36 1.50 -8.13
CA TYR A 214 -0.06 0.12 -8.47
C TYR A 214 -1.21 -0.80 -8.08
N ALA A 215 -1.31 -1.91 -8.81
CA ALA A 215 -2.23 -3.00 -8.51
C ALA A 215 -1.51 -4.34 -8.62
N GLY A 216 -1.87 -5.28 -7.76
CA GLY A 216 -1.27 -6.60 -7.69
C GLY A 216 -2.18 -7.65 -7.09
N THR A 217 -1.69 -8.88 -7.10
CA THR A 217 -2.31 -10.03 -6.46
C THR A 217 -1.41 -10.54 -5.36
N LEU A 218 -2.00 -10.77 -4.19
CA LEU A 218 -1.35 -11.36 -3.02
C LEU A 218 -1.85 -12.80 -2.86
N VAL A 219 -0.94 -13.76 -2.84
CA VAL A 219 -1.24 -15.18 -2.62
C VAL A 219 -0.65 -15.60 -1.28
N PHE A 220 -1.51 -15.99 -0.35
CA PHE A 220 -1.09 -16.56 0.93
C PHE A 220 -0.73 -18.03 0.75
N THR A 221 0.46 -18.42 1.23
CA THR A 221 1.03 -19.77 1.03
C THR A 221 1.20 -20.53 2.35
N GLY A 222 0.62 -20.01 3.44
CA GLY A 222 0.72 -20.61 4.77
C GLY A 222 2.07 -20.34 5.41
N ASN A 223 2.35 -20.94 6.57
CA ASN A 223 3.65 -20.82 7.25
C ASN A 223 4.17 -19.37 7.42
N LYS A 224 3.25 -18.40 7.57
CA LYS A 224 3.55 -16.96 7.65
C LYS A 224 4.21 -16.39 6.39
N THR A 225 3.77 -16.88 5.23
CA THR A 225 4.33 -16.53 3.93
C THR A 225 3.24 -16.07 2.97
N ALA A 226 3.59 -15.14 2.09
CA ALA A 226 2.78 -14.76 0.94
C ALA A 226 3.65 -14.29 -0.22
N THR A 227 3.09 -14.31 -1.43
CA THR A 227 3.74 -13.79 -2.64
C THR A 227 2.87 -12.68 -3.22
N LEU A 228 3.46 -11.50 -3.38
CA LEU A 228 2.85 -10.35 -4.05
C LEU A 228 3.37 -10.29 -5.49
N THR A 229 2.47 -10.24 -6.46
CA THR A 229 2.80 -10.02 -7.87
C THR A 229 2.07 -8.79 -8.39
N PHE A 230 2.80 -7.76 -8.81
CA PHE A 230 2.22 -6.58 -9.43
C PHE A 230 1.84 -6.83 -10.90
N ALA A 231 1.00 -5.94 -11.46
CA ALA A 231 0.62 -6.00 -12.87
C ALA A 231 1.81 -5.89 -13.84
N SER A 232 2.94 -5.34 -13.41
CA SER A 232 4.22 -5.32 -14.13
C SER A 232 4.82 -6.72 -14.33
N GLY A 233 4.39 -7.71 -13.52
CA GLY A 233 4.98 -9.04 -13.42
C GLY A 233 6.06 -9.15 -12.33
N ALA A 234 6.48 -8.05 -11.71
CA ALA A 234 7.41 -8.11 -10.59
C ALA A 234 6.80 -8.84 -9.41
N THR A 235 7.61 -9.65 -8.74
CA THR A 235 7.17 -10.53 -7.65
C THR A 235 8.02 -10.35 -6.41
N TYR A 236 7.36 -10.29 -5.25
CA TYR A 236 7.95 -10.05 -3.95
C TYR A 236 7.47 -11.10 -2.95
N ASN A 237 8.42 -11.75 -2.26
CA ASN A 237 8.10 -12.69 -1.20
C ASN A 237 7.97 -11.95 0.14
N ILE A 238 6.85 -12.16 0.80
CA ILE A 238 6.52 -11.60 2.11
C ILE A 238 6.61 -12.72 3.14
N GLN A 239 7.30 -12.45 4.25
CA GLN A 239 7.51 -13.37 5.37
C GLN A 239 7.32 -12.61 6.69
N TRP A 240 6.76 -13.25 7.71
CA TRP A 240 6.59 -12.64 9.04
C TRP A 240 6.73 -13.62 10.21
#